data_AF-A0A4R4E477-F1
#
_entry.id   AF-A0A4R4E477-F1
#
_cell.length_a   1.000
_cell.length_b   1.000
_cell.length_c   1.000
_cell.angle_alpha   90.00
_cell.angle_beta   90.00
_cell.angle_gamma   90.00
#
_symmetry.space_group_name_H-M   'P 1'
#
loop_
_entity.id
_entity.type
_entity.pdbx_description
1 polymer ?
#
loop_
_entity_poly.entity_id
_entity_poly.type
_entity_poly.pdbx_seq_one_letter_code
_entity_poly.pdbx_strand_id
1 'polypeptide(L)'
;MTKVDEYTGEGTIMVSQGEVWAIDDSCLPDVIGKIERIELSIEEPEEMLGIYRIEHVMLFNEDDEQLYDDQDIVNNDEYHSEKELVEALTIAYGVSADIIEIV
;
A
#
# COMPACT_ATOMS: atom_id res chain seq x y z
N MET A 1 5.48 27.22 8.13
CA MET A 1 5.72 27.23 6.67
C MET A 1 6.81 26.21 6.41
N THR A 2 6.41 24.94 6.43
CA THR A 2 6.18 24.08 5.25
C THR A 2 7.47 23.89 4.47
N LYS A 3 8.24 22.91 4.94
CA LYS A 3 8.98 22.03 4.05
C LYS A 3 8.27 20.69 4.18
N VAL A 4 7.14 20.56 3.49
CA VAL A 4 6.71 19.25 3.01
C VAL A 4 7.76 19.00 1.94
N ASP A 5 8.87 18.39 2.34
CA ASP A 5 9.80 17.86 1.36
C ASP A 5 8.99 16.80 0.62
N GLU A 6 8.78 17.03 -0.68
CA GLU A 6 8.22 16.05 -1.60
C GLU A 6 9.02 14.76 -1.41
N TYR A 7 8.39 13.81 -0.73
CA TYR A 7 9.02 12.55 -0.36
C TYR A 7 9.13 11.68 -1.60
N THR A 8 10.35 11.19 -1.87
CA THR A 8 10.76 10.60 -3.15
C THR A 8 10.59 9.07 -3.24
N GLY A 9 9.83 8.45 -2.33
CA GLY A 9 9.30 7.09 -2.55
C GLY A 9 10.23 5.92 -2.21
N GLU A 10 10.75 5.82 -0.98
CA GLU A 10 11.31 4.56 -0.43
C GLU A 10 10.87 4.38 1.03
N GLY A 11 9.59 4.05 1.23
CA GLY A 11 8.96 3.92 2.54
C GLY A 11 8.55 2.48 2.82
N THR A 12 8.49 2.10 4.10
CA THR A 12 7.97 0.79 4.51
C THR A 12 6.82 0.95 5.50
N ILE A 13 6.03 -0.12 5.66
CA ILE A 13 4.88 -0.14 6.56
C ILE A 13 5.31 -0.70 7.92
N MET A 14 4.99 0.03 8.99
CA MET A 14 5.21 -0.39 10.37
C MET A 14 3.88 -0.52 11.11
N VAL A 15 3.68 -1.66 11.76
CA VAL A 15 2.52 -1.88 12.65
C VAL A 15 2.98 -1.78 14.11
N SER A 16 2.39 -0.85 14.87
CA SER A 16 2.70 -0.62 16.28
C SER A 16 1.43 -0.37 17.07
N GLN A 17 1.21 -1.14 18.14
CA GLN A 17 0.04 -1.02 19.02
C GLN A 17 -1.33 -1.11 18.31
N GLY A 18 -1.38 -1.78 17.16
CA GLY A 18 -2.59 -1.91 16.34
C GLY A 18 -2.80 -0.74 15.37
N GLU A 19 -1.89 0.22 15.33
CA GLU A 19 -1.86 1.30 14.35
C GLU A 19 -0.83 1.01 13.25
N VAL A 20 -1.14 1.48 12.04
CA VAL A 20 -0.33 1.28 10.84
C VAL A 20 0.30 2.61 10.47
N TRP A 21 1.62 2.61 10.21
CA TRP A 21 2.39 3.82 9.97
C TRP A 21 3.25 3.66 8.73
N ALA A 22 3.26 4.69 7.89
CA ALA A 22 4.25 4.83 6.82
C ALA A 22 5.53 5.41 7.44
N ILE A 23 6.66 4.75 7.22
CA ILE A 23 7.97 5.21 7.66
C ILE A 23 8.90 5.35 6.46
N ASP A 24 9.69 6.42 6.45
CA ASP A 24 10.79 6.57 5.52
C ASP A 24 11.97 5.74 6.04
N ASP A 25 12.42 4.74 5.32
CA ASP A 25 13.55 3.90 5.76
C ASP A 25 14.92 4.39 5.24
N SER A 26 14.93 5.53 4.54
CA SER A 26 16.14 6.10 3.98
C SER A 26 17.05 6.74 5.04
N CYS A 27 18.21 6.13 5.30
CA CYS A 27 19.31 6.58 6.17
C CYS A 27 19.01 6.84 7.68
N LEU A 28 17.89 7.49 8.03
CA LEU A 28 17.41 7.78 9.38
C LEU A 28 15.89 7.59 9.38
N PRO A 29 15.37 6.56 10.06
CA PRO A 29 13.95 6.27 9.99
C PRO A 29 13.13 7.42 10.59
N ASP A 30 12.25 8.00 9.76
CA ASP A 30 11.30 9.04 10.17
C ASP A 30 9.87 8.61 9.87
N VAL A 31 8.92 9.07 10.67
CA VAL A 31 7.51 8.74 10.50
C VAL A 31 6.90 9.70 9.49
N ILE A 32 6.44 9.16 8.36
CA ILE A 32 5.74 9.93 7.32
C ILE A 32 4.34 10.27 7.81
N GLY A 33 3.61 9.28 8.31
CA GLY A 33 2.24 9.46 8.80
C GLY A 33 1.55 8.16 9.18
N LYS A 34 0.39 8.28 9.81
CA LYS A 34 -0.50 7.15 10.12
C LYS A 34 -1.31 6.79 8.88
N ILE A 35 -1.37 5.50 8.56
CA ILE A 35 -2.13 4.96 7.44
C ILE A 35 -3.53 4.60 7.94
N GLU A 36 -4.55 5.13 7.27
CA GLU A 36 -5.97 4.88 7.56
C GLU A 36 -6.69 4.25 6.36
N ARG A 37 -6.17 4.43 5.14
CA ARG A 37 -6.66 3.77 3.93
C ARG A 37 -5.51 3.32 3.03
N ILE A 38 -5.69 2.17 2.39
CA ILE A 38 -4.82 1.60 1.36
C ILE A 38 -5.68 1.44 0.12
N GLU A 39 -5.34 2.15 -0.95
CA GLU A 39 -5.96 1.95 -2.26
C GLU A 39 -5.13 0.97 -3.06
N LEU A 40 -5.82 0.02 -3.68
CA LEU A 40 -5.25 -1.04 -4.48
C LEU A 40 -5.84 -0.96 -5.89
N SER A 41 -4.99 -0.64 -6.87
CA SER A 41 -5.32 -0.78 -8.29
C SER A 41 -4.96 -2.18 -8.77
N ILE A 42 -5.87 -2.81 -9.50
CA ILE A 42 -5.68 -4.16 -10.05
C ILE A 42 -5.89 -4.17 -11.57
N GLU A 43 -5.13 -5.00 -12.26
CA GLU A 43 -5.34 -5.29 -13.68
C GLU A 43 -5.81 -6.73 -13.89
N GLU A 44 -6.72 -6.95 -14.84
CA GLU A 44 -7.02 -8.26 -15.42
C GLU A 44 -6.45 -8.29 -16.84
N PRO A 45 -5.27 -8.90 -17.08
CA PRO A 45 -4.68 -8.94 -18.40
C PRO A 45 -5.61 -9.66 -19.40
N GLU A 46 -5.86 -9.05 -20.57
CA GLU A 46 -6.80 -9.59 -21.57
C GLU A 46 -6.44 -11.02 -22.04
N GLU A 47 -5.14 -11.37 -22.01
CA GLU A 47 -4.64 -12.68 -22.41
C GLU A 47 -4.77 -13.75 -21.31
N MET A 48 -5.12 -13.36 -20.08
CA MET A 48 -5.10 -14.20 -18.88
C MET A 48 -6.40 -14.06 -18.08
N LEU A 49 -7.51 -14.51 -18.66
CA LEU A 49 -8.83 -14.45 -18.03
C LEU A 49 -8.85 -15.06 -16.63
N GLY A 50 -9.38 -14.31 -15.66
CA GLY A 50 -9.45 -14.72 -14.26
C GLY A 50 -8.10 -14.67 -13.53
N ILE A 51 -7.13 -13.93 -14.06
CA ILE A 51 -5.89 -13.55 -13.37
C ILE A 51 -5.93 -12.07 -13.05
N TYR A 52 -5.70 -11.75 -11.79
CA TYR A 52 -5.55 -10.38 -11.29
C TYR A 52 -4.10 -10.14 -10.93
N ARG A 53 -3.59 -8.95 -11.26
CA ARG A 53 -2.28 -8.47 -10.81
C ARG A 53 -2.42 -7.14 -10.12
N ILE A 54 -1.53 -6.87 -9.19
CA ILE A 54 -1.42 -5.57 -8.54
C ILE A 54 -0.78 -4.61 -9.55
N GLU A 55 -1.43 -3.49 -9.81
CA GLU A 55 -0.88 -2.42 -10.64
C GLU A 55 -0.22 -1.35 -9.77
N HIS A 56 -0.92 -0.90 -8.72
CA HIS A 56 -0.45 0.14 -7.80
C HIS A 56 -1.02 -0.07 -6.40
N VAL A 57 -0.25 0.33 -5.38
CA VAL A 57 -0.71 0.40 -3.99
C VAL A 57 -0.38 1.77 -3.41
N MET A 58 -1.41 2.53 -3.06
CA MET A 58 -1.28 3.88 -2.51
C MET A 58 -1.75 3.92 -1.05
N LEU A 59 -0.97 4.54 -0.18
CA LEU A 59 -1.25 4.64 1.25
C LEU A 59 -1.69 6.07 1.59
N PHE A 60 -2.81 6.20 2.33
CA PHE A 60 -3.43 7.47 2.67
C PHE A 60 -3.61 7.63 4.18
N ASN A 61 -3.56 8.88 4.65
CA ASN A 61 -3.91 9.25 6.03
C ASN A 61 -5.41 9.55 6.20
N GLU A 62 -5.81 10.02 7.38
CA GLU A 62 -7.21 10.37 7.70
C GLU A 62 -7.77 11.55 6.87
N ASP A 63 -6.91 12.39 6.30
CA ASP A 63 -7.25 13.59 5.55
C ASP A 63 -7.27 13.34 4.02
N ASP A 64 -7.26 12.07 3.58
CA ASP A 64 -7.12 11.65 2.17
C ASP A 64 -5.82 12.14 1.50
N GLU A 65 -4.79 12.48 2.28
CA GLU A 65 -3.47 12.82 1.74
C GLU A 65 -2.67 11.55 1.47
N GLN A 66 -2.11 11.44 0.27
CA GLN A 66 -1.22 10.36 -0.11
C GLN A 66 0.08 10.46 0.69
N LEU A 67 0.38 9.41 1.47
CA LEU A 67 1.61 9.29 2.25
C LEU A 67 2.71 8.58 1.45
N TYR A 68 2.33 7.53 0.72
CA TYR A 68 3.29 6.65 0.07
C TYR A 68 2.68 5.93 -1.13
N ASP A 69 3.52 5.64 -2.12
CA ASP A 69 3.21 4.80 -3.27
C ASP A 69 4.14 3.57 -3.22
N ASP A 70 3.60 2.42 -2.83
CA ASP A 70 4.36 1.19 -2.68
C ASP A 70 4.43 0.44 -4.01
N GLN A 71 5.51 0.69 -4.74
CA GLN A 71 5.80 0.04 -6.01
C GLN A 71 6.57 -1.28 -5.85
N ASP A 72 7.05 -1.61 -4.64
CA ASP A 72 7.80 -2.83 -4.40
C ASP A 72 6.89 -4.07 -4.33
N ILE A 73 5.64 -3.87 -3.89
CA ILE A 73 4.63 -4.92 -3.87
C ILE A 73 3.98 -5.17 -5.24
N VAL A 74 4.23 -4.30 -6.22
CA VAL A 74 3.86 -4.48 -7.63
C VAL A 74 4.77 -5.56 -8.22
N ASN A 75 4.51 -6.80 -7.81
CA ASN A 75 5.17 -7.99 -8.32
C ASN A 75 4.23 -8.66 -9.34
N ASN A 76 4.79 -9.34 -10.34
CA ASN A 76 3.98 -10.05 -11.35
C ASN A 76 3.31 -11.31 -10.77
N ASP A 77 3.01 -11.33 -9.48
CA ASP A 77 2.28 -12.44 -8.86
C ASP A 77 0.87 -12.46 -9.42
N GLU A 78 0.38 -13.67 -9.63
CA GLU A 78 -0.91 -13.92 -10.28
C GLU A 78 -1.89 -14.37 -9.21
N TYR A 79 -2.96 -13.59 -9.04
CA TYR A 79 -4.05 -13.90 -8.14
C TYR A 79 -5.27 -14.38 -8.92
N HIS A 80 -6.03 -15.31 -8.37
CA HIS A 80 -7.21 -15.87 -9.03
C HIS A 80 -8.52 -15.26 -8.52
N SER A 81 -8.44 -14.32 -7.58
CA SER A 81 -9.56 -13.51 -7.11
C SER A 81 -9.10 -12.25 -6.39
N GLU A 82 -9.93 -11.20 -6.42
CA GLU A 82 -9.75 -9.99 -5.59
C GLU A 82 -9.53 -10.32 -4.10
N LYS A 83 -10.25 -11.32 -3.59
CA LYS A 83 -10.13 -11.76 -2.20
C LYS A 83 -8.73 -12.28 -1.88
N GLU A 84 -8.16 -13.10 -2.76
CA GLU A 84 -6.82 -13.65 -2.58
C GLU A 84 -5.76 -12.54 -2.55
N LEU A 85 -5.95 -11.53 -3.39
CA LEU A 85 -5.07 -10.38 -3.47
C LEU A 85 -5.16 -9.53 -2.18
N VAL A 86 -6.38 -9.24 -1.69
CA VAL A 86 -6.57 -8.56 -0.40
C VAL A 86 -5.95 -9.36 0.74
N GLU A 87 -6.16 -10.69 0.78
CA GLU A 87 -5.53 -11.56 1.78
C GLU A 87 -3.98 -11.47 1.71
N ALA A 88 -3.40 -11.46 0.51
CA ALA A 88 -1.95 -11.31 0.33
C ALA A 88 -1.43 -9.97 0.87
N LEU A 89 -2.11 -8.86 0.58
CA LEU A 89 -1.74 -7.54 1.11
C LEU A 89 -1.88 -7.45 2.63
N THR A 90 -2.95 -8.00 3.20
CA THR A 90 -3.11 -8.01 4.67
C THR A 90 -1.97 -8.75 5.36
N ILE A 91 -1.49 -9.84 4.76
CA ILE A 91 -0.35 -10.61 5.27
C ILE A 91 0.95 -9.84 5.07
N ALA A 92 1.18 -9.27 3.88
CA ALA A 92 2.40 -8.55 3.54
C ALA A 92 2.62 -7.34 4.47
N TYR A 93 1.56 -6.58 4.75
CA TYR A 93 1.63 -5.37 5.56
C TYR A 93 1.29 -5.58 7.03
N GLY A 94 0.75 -6.74 7.40
CA GLY A 94 0.27 -6.99 8.77
C GLY A 94 -0.92 -6.10 9.14
N VAL A 95 -1.74 -5.72 8.16
CA VAL A 95 -2.90 -4.82 8.32
C VAL A 95 -4.21 -5.58 8.25
N SER A 96 -5.30 -4.93 8.63
CA SER A 96 -6.63 -5.48 8.50
C SER A 96 -7.22 -5.17 7.12
N ALA A 97 -8.09 -6.07 6.61
CA ALA A 97 -8.69 -5.93 5.28
C ALA A 97 -9.69 -4.76 5.18
N ASP A 98 -10.14 -4.21 6.31
CA ASP A 98 -11.11 -3.11 6.37
C ASP A 98 -10.53 -1.76 5.94
N ILE A 99 -9.21 -1.61 5.94
CA ILE A 99 -8.54 -0.40 5.44
C ILE A 99 -8.10 -0.53 3.97
N ILE A 100 -8.34 -1.68 3.32
CA ILE A 100 -7.94 -1.92 1.92
C ILE A 100 -9.17 -1.74 1.02
N GLU A 101 -9.04 -0.83 0.05
CA GLU A 101 -10.06 -0.55 -0.96
C GLU A 101 -9.51 -0.86 -2.36
N ILE A 102 -10.22 -1.69 -3.12
CA ILE A 102 -9.93 -1.90 -4.54
C ILE A 102 -10.61 -0.80 -5.33
N VAL A 103 -9.86 -0.11 -6.18
CA VAL A 103 -10.31 1.08 -6.95
C VAL A 103 -10.31 0.86 -8.46
#